data_AF-A0A6I8N8E5-F1
#
_entry.id   AF-A0A6I8N8E5-F1
#
_cell.length_a   1.000
_cell.length_b   1.000
_cell.length_c   1.000
_cell.angle_alpha   90.00
_cell.angle_beta   90.00
_cell.angle_gamma   90.00
#
_symmetry.space_group_name_H-M   'P 1'
#
loop_
_entity.id
_entity.type
_entity.pdbx_description
1 polymer ?
#
loop_
_entity_poly.entity_id
_entity_poly.type
_entity_poly.pdbx_seq_one_letter_code
_entity_poly.pdbx_strand_id
1 'polypeptide(L)'
;MDADPYASMQVGVRVVRGLDWKWGHQDSGEGNVGTVVEIGRQGSPTTPDRTVVVQWDQGTRTNYRTGFQGAFDLHPPSQHHLRLLQEARAARHALEMRRVLRL
;
A
#
# COMPACT_ATOMS: atom_id res chain seq x y z
N MET A 1 -13.97 0.79 -25.53
CA MET A 1 -13.14 1.71 -24.72
C MET A 1 -12.43 0.83 -23.72
N ASP A 2 -11.21 0.42 -24.06
CA ASP A 2 -10.41 -0.42 -23.18
C ASP A 2 -10.04 0.43 -21.97
N ALA A 3 -10.45 0.00 -20.78
CA ALA A 3 -10.11 0.67 -19.53
C ALA A 3 -8.58 0.75 -19.46
N ASP A 4 -8.04 1.97 -19.42
CA ASP A 4 -6.62 2.19 -19.25
C ASP A 4 -6.16 1.42 -18.00
N PRO A 5 -5.28 0.40 -18.13
CA PRO A 5 -4.83 -0.39 -16.98
C PRO A 5 -4.03 0.47 -15.98
N TYR A 6 -3.63 1.69 -16.35
CA TYR A 6 -3.04 2.68 -15.44
C TYR A 6 -4.08 3.49 -14.65
N ALA A 7 -5.36 3.45 -15.02
CA ALA A 7 -6.43 4.20 -14.35
C ALA A 7 -6.69 3.76 -12.89
N SER A 8 -6.18 2.60 -12.48
CA SER A 8 -6.37 2.07 -11.13
C SER A 8 -5.49 2.74 -10.07
N MET A 9 -4.42 3.44 -10.45
CA MET A 9 -3.48 4.04 -9.52
C MET A 9 -3.62 5.56 -9.52
N GLN A 10 -4.26 6.08 -8.47
CA GLN A 10 -4.52 7.50 -8.28
C GLN A 10 -4.11 7.92 -6.87
N VAL A 11 -3.82 9.21 -6.67
CA VAL A 11 -3.59 9.76 -5.32
C VAL A 11 -4.79 9.47 -4.44
N GLY A 12 -4.54 9.01 -3.21
CA GLY A 12 -5.56 8.62 -2.24
C GLY A 12 -5.95 7.13 -2.29
N VAL A 13 -5.58 6.40 -3.34
CA VAL A 13 -5.86 4.96 -3.42
C VAL A 13 -5.07 4.20 -2.35
N ARG A 14 -5.76 3.27 -1.68
CA ARG A 14 -5.15 2.34 -0.74
C ARG A 14 -4.51 1.18 -1.50
N VAL A 15 -3.32 0.78 -1.07
CA VAL A 15 -2.54 -0.27 -1.74
C VAL A 15 -1.87 -1.19 -0.73
N VAL A 16 -1.60 -2.40 -1.19
CA VAL A 16 -0.75 -3.40 -0.51
C VAL A 16 0.33 -3.87 -1.48
N ARG A 17 1.37 -4.54 -0.99
CA ARG A 17 2.37 -5.20 -1.84
C ARG A 17 1.70 -6.14 -2.85
N GLY A 18 2.22 -6.17 -4.07
CA GLY A 18 1.74 -7.00 -5.17
C GLY A 18 2.70 -8.08 -5.64
N LEU A 19 2.37 -8.69 -6.77
CA LEU A 19 3.03 -9.90 -7.28
C LEU A 19 4.52 -9.70 -7.54
N ASP A 20 4.91 -8.54 -8.08
CA ASP A 20 6.30 -8.27 -8.45
C ASP A 20 7.14 -7.63 -7.33
N TRP A 21 6.57 -7.56 -6.11
CA TRP A 21 7.22 -6.95 -4.96
C TRP A 21 8.57 -7.58 -4.65
N LYS A 22 9.61 -6.74 -4.59
CA LYS A 22 10.99 -7.15 -4.27
C LYS A 22 11.66 -6.28 -3.20
N TRP A 23 10.88 -5.43 -2.52
CA TRP A 23 11.39 -4.35 -1.67
C TRP A 23 11.46 -4.73 -0.18
N GLY A 24 11.64 -6.03 0.10
CA GLY A 24 11.74 -6.56 1.45
C GLY A 24 10.55 -6.18 2.34
N HIS A 25 10.84 -5.58 3.49
CA HIS A 25 9.86 -5.14 4.48
C HIS A 25 9.69 -3.62 4.54
N GLN A 26 9.88 -2.90 3.42
CA GLN A 26 9.68 -1.45 3.39
C GLN A 26 8.23 -1.03 3.72
N ASP A 27 7.26 -1.90 3.46
CA ASP A 27 5.87 -1.80 3.90
C ASP A 27 5.62 -2.30 5.34
N SER A 28 6.67 -2.65 6.09
CA SER A 28 6.62 -3.31 7.41
C SER A 28 6.15 -4.78 7.41
N GLY A 29 6.15 -5.44 6.25
CA GLY A 29 5.75 -6.85 6.12
C GLY A 29 4.46 -7.06 5.35
N GLU A 30 4.19 -8.31 4.98
CA GLU A 30 3.06 -8.67 4.13
C GLU A 30 1.71 -8.30 4.76
N GLY A 31 0.82 -7.76 3.92
CA GLY A 31 -0.52 -7.36 4.30
C GLY A 31 -0.64 -5.98 4.97
N ASN A 32 0.45 -5.22 5.08
CA ASN A 32 0.36 -3.82 5.46
C ASN A 32 -0.14 -2.96 4.29
N VAL A 33 -0.83 -1.88 4.65
CA VAL A 33 -1.51 -1.00 3.69
C VAL A 33 -0.83 0.37 3.69
N GLY A 34 -0.75 0.97 2.52
CA GLY A 34 -0.34 2.34 2.32
C GLY A 34 -1.32 3.13 1.45
N THR A 35 -1.05 4.42 1.30
CA THR A 35 -1.78 5.33 0.41
C THR A 35 -0.86 5.82 -0.69
N VAL A 36 -1.32 5.80 -1.93
CA VAL A 36 -0.65 6.50 -3.03
C VAL A 36 -0.73 8.01 -2.78
N VAL A 37 0.42 8.69 -2.75
CA VAL A 37 0.53 10.13 -2.47
C VAL A 37 1.08 10.94 -3.63
N GLU A 38 1.67 10.29 -4.63
CA GLU A 38 2.20 10.95 -5.83
C GLU A 38 2.16 9.97 -7.01
N ILE A 39 1.80 10.48 -8.20
CA ILE A 39 1.88 9.74 -9.46
C ILE A 39 3.15 10.16 -10.19
N GLY A 40 3.93 9.17 -10.63
CA GLY A 40 5.13 9.37 -11.41
C GLY A 40 4.83 9.93 -12.80
N ARG A 41 5.80 10.62 -13.37
CA ARG A 41 5.67 11.30 -14.67
C ARG A 41 6.95 11.23 -15.47
N GLN A 42 6.81 11.29 -16.78
CA GLN A 42 7.96 11.30 -17.69
C GLN A 42 8.90 12.46 -17.35
N GLY A 43 10.21 12.19 -17.37
CA GLY A 43 11.25 13.18 -17.08
C GLY A 43 11.51 13.45 -15.59
N SER A 44 10.74 12.88 -14.66
CA SER A 44 11.04 12.97 -13.24
C SER A 44 12.27 12.11 -12.89
N PRO A 45 13.30 12.65 -12.21
CA PRO A 45 14.49 11.89 -11.84
C PRO A 45 14.26 10.94 -10.65
N THR A 46 13.22 11.18 -9.84
CA THR A 46 12.94 10.43 -8.61
C THR A 46 11.66 9.61 -8.67
N THR A 47 10.66 10.07 -9.44
CA THR A 47 9.36 9.41 -9.59
C THR A 47 9.00 9.30 -11.09
N PRO A 48 9.72 8.46 -11.87
CA PRO A 48 9.52 8.36 -13.31
C PRO A 48 8.14 7.82 -13.67
N ASP A 49 7.77 7.92 -14.94
CA ASP A 49 6.50 7.39 -15.46
C ASP A 49 6.29 5.91 -15.07
N ARG A 50 5.02 5.52 -14.87
CA ARG A 50 4.60 4.18 -14.42
C ARG A 50 5.17 3.76 -13.05
N THR A 51 5.39 4.75 -12.20
CA THR A 51 5.66 4.55 -10.77
C THR A 51 4.72 5.43 -9.94
N VAL A 52 4.60 5.10 -8.65
CA VAL A 52 3.86 5.92 -7.68
C VAL A 52 4.63 6.01 -6.38
N VAL A 53 4.49 7.10 -5.63
CA VAL A 53 4.96 7.17 -4.23
C VAL A 53 3.86 6.70 -3.32
N VAL A 54 4.18 5.80 -2.40
CA VAL A 54 3.27 5.32 -1.35
C VAL A 54 3.77 5.81 0.00
N GLN A 55 2.86 6.34 0.80
CA GLN A 55 3.01 6.50 2.24
C GLN A 55 2.41 5.27 2.92
N TRP A 56 3.25 4.41 3.49
CA TRP A 56 2.78 3.28 4.30
C TRP A 56 2.24 3.77 5.64
N ASP A 57 1.21 3.11 6.17
CA ASP A 57 0.60 3.45 7.46
C ASP A 57 1.63 3.43 8.61
N GLN A 58 2.67 2.61 8.47
CA GLN A 58 3.73 2.41 9.45
C GLN A 58 4.92 3.38 9.27
N GLY A 59 4.84 4.32 8.32
CA GLY A 59 5.74 5.48 8.23
C GLY A 59 6.63 5.53 7.00
N THR A 60 7.07 4.40 6.43
CA THR A 60 7.91 4.40 5.24
C THR A 60 7.23 5.11 4.06
N ARG A 61 7.97 6.00 3.37
CA ARG A 61 7.52 6.71 2.18
C ARG A 61 8.53 6.53 1.04
N THR A 62 8.12 5.91 -0.05
CA THR A 62 9.01 5.67 -1.21
C THR A 62 8.20 5.30 -2.46
N ASN A 63 8.87 5.22 -3.62
CA ASN A 63 8.24 4.92 -4.89
C ASN A 63 8.27 3.43 -5.28
N TYR A 64 7.26 3.01 -6.03
CA TYR A 64 7.03 1.62 -6.44
C TYR A 64 6.54 1.56 -7.89
N ARG A 65 6.75 0.41 -8.54
CA ARG A 65 6.41 0.23 -9.96
C ARG A 65 4.93 -0.11 -10.13
N THR A 66 4.28 0.56 -11.06
CA THR A 66 2.91 0.31 -11.49
C THR A 66 2.88 0.16 -13.02
N GLY A 67 3.84 -0.60 -13.54
CA GLY A 67 4.09 -0.83 -14.97
C GLY A 67 5.48 -0.39 -15.45
N PHE A 68 6.31 0.24 -14.61
CA PHE A 68 7.70 0.53 -14.94
C PHE A 68 8.48 -0.77 -15.11
N GLN A 69 9.16 -0.92 -16.25
CA GLN A 69 9.79 -2.18 -16.68
C GLN A 69 8.83 -3.38 -16.67
N GLY A 70 7.53 -3.14 -16.89
CA GLY A 70 6.52 -4.20 -16.94
C GLY A 70 6.15 -4.82 -15.59
N ALA A 71 6.59 -4.23 -14.47
CA ALA A 71 6.35 -4.78 -13.14
C ALA A 71 5.32 -3.98 -12.33
N PHE A 72 4.55 -4.71 -11.52
CA PHE A 72 3.47 -4.21 -10.67
C PHE A 72 3.73 -4.61 -9.22
N ASP A 73 4.37 -3.71 -8.49
CA ASP A 73 4.74 -3.91 -7.08
C ASP A 73 3.55 -3.74 -6.12
N LEU A 74 2.41 -3.24 -6.61
CA LEU A 74 1.29 -2.82 -5.78
C LEU A 74 -0.03 -3.26 -6.40
N HIS A 75 -1.02 -3.52 -5.55
CA HIS A 75 -2.42 -3.63 -5.97
C HIS A 75 -3.37 -3.06 -4.92
N PRO A 76 -4.60 -2.67 -5.31
CA PRO A 76 -5.64 -2.30 -4.35
C PRO A 76 -6.01 -3.49 -3.45
N PRO A 77 -6.14 -3.30 -2.12
CA PRO A 77 -6.57 -4.37 -1.23
C PRO A 77 -8.01 -4.78 -1.52
N SER A 78 -8.32 -6.06 -1.31
CA SER A 78 -9.71 -6.52 -1.37
C SER A 78 -10.51 -6.05 -0.16
N GLN A 79 -11.85 -6.03 -0.28
CA GLN A 79 -12.74 -5.73 0.85
C GLN A 79 -12.52 -6.70 2.02
N HIS A 80 -12.28 -7.97 1.72
CA HIS A 80 -11.96 -8.98 2.74
C HIS A 80 -10.65 -8.66 3.47
N HIS A 81 -9.62 -8.26 2.72
CA HIS A 81 -8.33 -7.85 3.30
C HIS A 81 -8.48 -6.65 4.24
N LEU A 82 -9.21 -5.60 3.82
CA LEU A 82 -9.46 -4.43 4.67
C LEU A 82 -10.24 -4.78 5.95
N ARG A 83 -11.23 -5.67 5.84
CA ARG A 83 -12.00 -6.16 7.00
C ARG A 83 -11.10 -6.88 8.00
N LEU A 84 -10.27 -7.83 7.55
CA LEU A 84 -9.35 -8.56 8.44
C LEU A 84 -8.41 -7.62 9.19
N LEU A 85 -7.93 -6.56 8.54
CA LEU A 85 -7.09 -5.56 9.19
C LEU A 85 -7.83 -4.75 10.25
N GLN A 86 -9.08 -4.34 9.97
CA GLN A 86 -9.92 -3.65 10.95
C GLN A 86 -10.20 -4.55 12.17
N GLU A 87 -10.54 -5.81 11.94
CA GLU A 87 -10.78 -6.80 12.99
C GLU A 87 -9.52 -7.05 13.83
N ALA A 88 -8.36 -7.25 13.19
CA ALA A 88 -7.08 -7.45 13.89
C ALA A 88 -6.65 -6.21 14.70
N ARG A 89 -6.95 -4.99 14.22
CA ARG A 89 -6.72 -3.75 14.98
C ARG A 89 -7.66 -3.65 16.19
N ALA A 90 -8.95 -3.93 16.00
CA ALA A 90 -9.95 -3.94 17.07
C ALA A 90 -9.61 -4.99 18.15
N ALA A 91 -9.22 -6.20 17.75
CA ALA A 91 -8.83 -7.28 18.66
C ALA A 91 -7.58 -6.93 19.48
N ARG A 92 -6.55 -6.34 18.86
CA ARG A 92 -5.35 -5.86 19.56
C ARG A 92 -5.70 -4.78 20.58
N HIS A 93 -6.52 -3.80 20.20
CA HIS A 93 -6.99 -2.76 21.12
C HIS A 93 -7.81 -3.34 22.28
N ALA A 94 -8.72 -4.28 22.01
CA ALA A 94 -9.51 -4.95 23.05
C ALA A 94 -8.65 -5.77 24.02
N LEU A 95 -7.61 -6.46 23.51
CA LEU A 95 -6.67 -7.20 24.36
C LEU A 95 -5.87 -6.25 25.26
N GLU A 96 -5.45 -5.10 24.74
CA GLU A 96 -4.73 -4.09 25.52
C GLU A 96 -5.61 -3.48 26.61
N MET A 97 -6.85 -3.11 26.29
CA MET A 97 -7.83 -2.63 27.27
C MET A 97 -8.09 -3.67 28.38
N ARG A 98 -8.15 -4.96 28.03
CA ARG A 98 -8.31 -6.05 29.01
C ARG A 98 -7.10 -6.22 29.93
N ARG A 99 -5.88 -5.86 29.49
CA ARG A 99 -4.69 -5.87 30.34
C ARG A 99 -4.71 -4.71 31.33
N VAL A 100 -5.11 -3.52 30.89
CA VAL A 100 -5.18 -2.31 31.74
C VAL A 100 -6.27 -2.45 32.81
N LEU A 101 -7.42 -3.03 32.49
CA LEU A 101 -8.56 -3.19 33.43
C LEU A 101 -8.42 -4.36 34.42
N ARG A 102 -7.33 -5.13 34.37
CA ARG A 102 -7.00 -6.18 35.35
C ARG A 102 -6.00 -5.73 36.43
N LEU A 103 -5.69 -4.43 36.47
CA LEU A 103 -5.05 -3.75 37.60
C LEU A 103 -6.14 -3.07 38.45
#